data_AF-A0A520GZU9-F1
#
_entry.id   AF-A0A520GZU9-F1
#
_cell.length_a   1.000
_cell.length_b   1.000
_cell.length_c   1.000
_cell.angle_alpha   90.00
_cell.angle_beta   90.00
_cell.angle_gamma   90.00
#
_symmetry.space_group_name_H-M   'P 1'
#
loop_
_entity.id
_entity.type
_entity.pdbx_description
1 polymer ?
#
loop_
_entity_poly.entity_id
_entity_poly.type
_entity_poly.pdbx_seq_one_letter_code
_entity_poly.pdbx_strand_id
1 'polypeptide(L)'
;TMGEVLTVLPFQNTLATFTLKGADIIAALENGVSQVETGGGRFPQVAGLEFDWSLSGTAGKSRIKAVRVVKDGRAAPIDPTADYRVVTNNFMRNGGDGYAVFASAGRDTYDFGPTLDSVLADYLGKDPFTPPAGVRIRLVP
;
A
#
# COMPACT_ATOMS: atom_id res chain seq x y z
N THR A 1 -12.38 -2.81 -20.64
CA THR A 1 -11.86 -3.86 -21.54
C THR A 1 -10.49 -4.32 -21.06
N MET A 2 -9.97 -5.46 -21.54
CA MET A 2 -8.62 -5.90 -21.17
C MET A 2 -7.52 -4.96 -21.69
N GLY A 3 -7.72 -4.34 -22.86
CA GLY A 3 -6.77 -3.34 -23.39
C GLY A 3 -6.61 -2.12 -22.48
N GLU A 4 -7.72 -1.66 -21.88
CA GLU A 4 -7.68 -0.55 -20.91
C GLU A 4 -6.98 -0.96 -19.61
N VAL A 5 -7.20 -2.19 -19.12
CA VAL A 5 -6.50 -2.72 -17.94
C VAL A 5 -5.00 -2.76 -18.17
N LEU A 6 -4.54 -3.27 -19.32
CA LEU A 6 -3.13 -3.35 -19.66
C LEU A 6 -2.48 -1.98 -19.90
N THR A 7 -3.27 -0.97 -20.26
CA THR A 7 -2.79 0.43 -20.33
C THR A 7 -2.47 0.98 -18.93
N VAL A 8 -3.25 0.60 -17.92
CA VAL A 8 -3.07 1.04 -16.53
C VAL A 8 -2.02 0.18 -15.79
N LEU A 9 -2.01 -1.13 -16.02
CA LEU A 9 -1.09 -2.10 -15.41
C LEU A 9 -0.24 -2.77 -16.49
N PRO A 10 0.67 -2.04 -17.15
CA PRO A 10 1.46 -2.58 -18.27
C PRO A 10 2.54 -3.57 -17.81
N PHE A 11 2.82 -3.62 -16.50
CA PHE A 11 3.81 -4.51 -15.92
C PHE A 11 3.15 -5.83 -15.53
N GLN A 12 3.78 -6.95 -15.89
CA GLN A 12 3.35 -8.31 -15.57
C GLN A 12 3.60 -8.66 -14.09
N ASN A 13 3.27 -7.75 -13.18
CA ASN A 13 3.43 -7.95 -11.75
C ASN A 13 2.39 -8.96 -11.25
N THR A 14 2.80 -9.78 -10.27
CA THR A 14 1.92 -10.70 -9.55
C THR A 14 1.56 -10.15 -8.18
N LEU A 15 0.44 -10.63 -7.63
CA LEU A 15 0.03 -10.33 -6.28
C LEU A 15 0.87 -11.14 -5.29
N ALA A 16 1.40 -10.46 -4.27
CA ALA A 16 2.16 -11.04 -3.18
C ALA A 16 1.51 -10.71 -1.84
N THR A 17 1.63 -11.63 -0.88
CA THR A 17 1.09 -11.45 0.47
C THR A 17 2.11 -11.87 1.52
N PHE A 18 2.25 -11.07 2.57
CA PHE A 18 3.25 -11.26 3.62
C PHE A 18 2.76 -10.65 4.94
N THR A 19 3.35 -11.05 6.05
CA THR A 19 3.05 -10.53 7.39
C THR A 19 4.12 -9.52 7.79
N LEU A 20 3.70 -8.38 8.33
CA LEU A 20 4.56 -7.35 8.91
C LEU A 20 4.13 -6.97 10.33
N LYS A 21 5.06 -6.43 11.10
CA LYS A 21 4.71 -5.68 12.32
C LYS A 21 4.09 -4.33 11.94
N GLY A 22 3.24 -3.78 12.80
CA GLY A 22 2.67 -2.45 12.59
C GLY A 22 3.74 -1.36 12.42
N ALA A 23 4.85 -1.47 13.15
CA ALA A 23 5.99 -0.56 13.01
C ALA A 23 6.62 -0.59 11.60
N ASP A 24 6.70 -1.77 10.99
CA ASP A 24 7.24 -1.94 9.63
C ASP A 24 6.30 -1.34 8.57
N ILE A 25 4.99 -1.41 8.80
CA ILE A 25 3.99 -0.73 7.94
C ILE A 25 4.17 0.79 8.03
N ILE A 26 4.37 1.35 9.23
CA ILE A 26 4.64 2.79 9.40
C ILE A 26 5.93 3.17 8.65
N ALA A 27 6.99 2.38 8.77
CA ALA A 27 8.25 2.62 8.06
C ALA A 27 8.08 2.56 6.53
N ALA A 28 7.24 1.64 6.04
CA ALA A 28 6.91 1.56 4.62
C ALA A 28 6.14 2.80 4.13
N LEU A 29 5.21 3.32 4.93
CA LEU A 29 4.48 4.55 4.62
C LEU A 29 5.41 5.78 4.64
N GLU A 30 6.36 5.85 5.59
CA GLU A 30 7.41 6.87 5.61
C GLU A 30 8.26 6.87 4.34
N ASN A 31 8.68 5.70 3.84
CA ASN A 31 9.32 5.60 2.53
C ASN A 31 8.40 6.13 1.42
N GLY A 32 7.15 5.72 1.43
CA GLY A 32 6.16 6.08 0.41
C GLY A 32 5.97 7.59 0.24
N VAL A 33 6.00 8.36 1.34
CA VAL A 33 5.84 9.83 1.31
C VAL A 33 7.16 10.61 1.26
N SER A 34 8.30 9.91 1.17
CA SER A 34 9.63 10.54 1.30
C SER A 34 10.09 11.36 0.08
N GLN A 35 9.50 11.13 -1.10
CA GLN A 35 9.91 11.73 -2.37
C GLN A 35 8.75 12.36 -3.15
N VAL A 36 7.74 12.85 -2.43
CA VAL A 36 6.55 13.45 -3.04
C VAL A 36 6.89 14.70 -3.86
N GLU A 37 7.95 15.42 -3.50
CA GLU A 37 8.41 16.64 -4.17
C GLU A 37 9.05 16.35 -5.54
N THR A 38 9.60 15.16 -5.73
CA THR A 38 10.27 14.78 -6.99
C THR A 38 9.37 13.98 -7.92
N GLY A 39 8.09 13.77 -7.55
CA GLY A 39 7.12 13.03 -8.36
C GLY A 39 7.47 11.54 -8.52
N GLY A 40 8.22 10.95 -7.59
CA GLY A 40 8.59 9.53 -7.66
C GLY A 40 7.36 8.61 -7.57
N GLY A 41 7.43 7.43 -8.20
CA GLY A 41 6.34 6.44 -8.25
C GLY A 41 5.99 5.76 -6.92
N ARG A 42 6.78 6.01 -5.86
CA ARG A 42 6.69 5.31 -4.57
C ARG A 42 5.50 5.69 -3.69
N PHE A 43 4.73 6.73 -4.04
CA PHE A 43 3.61 7.17 -3.20
C PHE A 43 2.50 6.09 -3.14
N PRO A 44 2.12 5.59 -1.95
CA PRO A 44 1.25 4.43 -1.85
C PRO A 44 -0.23 4.84 -1.96
N GLN A 45 -0.96 4.18 -2.85
CA GLN A 45 -2.40 4.03 -2.71
C GLN A 45 -2.68 2.90 -1.71
N VAL A 46 -3.69 3.07 -0.85
CA VAL A 46 -3.95 2.15 0.27
C VAL A 46 -5.41 1.72 0.36
N ALA A 47 -5.63 0.54 0.95
CA ALA A 47 -6.92 0.00 1.36
C ALA A 47 -6.74 -0.74 2.70
N GLY A 48 -7.79 -0.83 3.52
CA GLY A 48 -7.73 -1.45 4.84
C GLY A 48 -7.04 -0.62 5.93
N LEU A 49 -6.49 0.54 5.57
CA LEU A 49 -5.98 1.54 6.50
C LEU A 49 -6.21 2.95 5.97
N GLU A 50 -6.09 3.91 6.88
CA GLU A 50 -6.05 5.35 6.62
C GLU A 50 -4.79 5.93 7.24
N PHE A 51 -4.20 6.96 6.65
CA PHE A 51 -3.07 7.67 7.26
C PHE A 51 -3.07 9.18 7.02
N ASP A 52 -2.57 9.89 8.02
CA ASP A 52 -2.32 11.32 7.98
C ASP A 52 -0.80 11.54 7.86
N TRP A 53 -0.38 12.44 7.00
CA TRP A 53 1.04 12.77 6.80
C TRP A 53 1.23 14.28 6.59
N SER A 54 2.43 14.81 6.85
CA SER A 54 2.74 16.25 6.70
C SER A 54 4.14 16.47 6.14
N LEU A 55 4.25 17.50 5.29
CA LEU A 55 5.50 17.98 4.71
C LEU A 55 6.43 18.66 5.73
N SER A 56 5.91 19.04 6.91
CA SER A 56 6.73 19.59 8.01
C SER A 56 7.66 18.55 8.63
N GLY A 57 7.39 17.25 8.40
CA GLY A 57 8.24 16.16 8.85
C GLY A 57 9.47 15.93 7.99
N THR A 58 10.53 15.39 8.60
CA THR A 58 11.73 14.96 7.88
C THR A 58 11.40 13.74 7.03
N ALA A 59 11.70 13.82 5.73
CA ALA A 59 11.45 12.74 4.78
C ALA A 59 12.02 11.39 5.24
N GLY A 60 11.19 10.34 5.17
CA GLY A 60 11.55 8.97 5.57
C GLY A 60 11.75 8.78 7.07
N LYS A 61 11.36 9.74 7.91
CA LYS A 61 11.58 9.69 9.37
C LYS A 61 10.37 10.10 10.19
N SER A 62 9.70 11.19 9.82
CA SER A 62 8.65 11.79 10.66
C SER A 62 7.55 12.49 9.87
N ARG A 63 7.30 12.07 8.63
CA ARG A 63 6.21 12.61 7.81
C ARG A 63 4.87 11.98 8.14
N ILE A 64 4.83 10.73 8.58
CA ILE A 64 3.61 10.04 9.01
C ILE A 64 3.21 10.55 10.40
N LYS A 65 1.98 11.04 10.52
CA LYS A 65 1.43 11.64 11.74
C LYS A 65 0.42 10.74 12.45
N ALA A 66 -0.33 9.94 11.69
CA ALA A 66 -1.21 8.92 12.24
C ALA A 66 -1.44 7.82 11.21
N VAL A 67 -1.57 6.59 11.69
CA VAL A 67 -1.99 5.44 10.88
C VAL A 67 -3.11 4.73 11.64
N ARG A 68 -4.21 4.45 10.95
CA ARG A 68 -5.39 3.79 11.49
C ARG A 68 -5.75 2.59 10.63
N VAL A 69 -5.87 1.41 11.22
CA VAL A 69 -6.33 0.21 10.52
C VAL A 69 -7.86 0.20 10.55
N VAL A 70 -8.47 -0.06 9.40
CA VAL A 70 -9.92 -0.13 9.23
C VAL A 70 -10.36 -1.59 9.25
N LYS A 71 -11.17 -1.95 10.25
CA LYS A 71 -11.76 -3.29 10.39
C LYS A 71 -13.24 -3.14 10.69
N ASP A 72 -14.09 -3.85 9.94
CA ASP A 72 -15.55 -3.85 10.12
C ASP A 72 -16.15 -2.43 10.15
N GLY A 73 -15.63 -1.55 9.28
CA GLY A 73 -16.06 -0.15 9.17
C GLY A 73 -15.57 0.78 10.28
N ARG A 74 -14.72 0.29 11.20
CA ARG A 74 -14.15 1.08 12.30
C ARG A 74 -12.67 1.29 12.11
N ALA A 75 -12.23 2.53 12.27
CA ALA A 75 -10.82 2.90 12.26
C ALA A 75 -10.25 2.91 13.69
N ALA A 76 -9.15 2.20 13.91
CA ALA A 76 -8.41 2.20 15.18
C ALA A 76 -6.92 2.48 14.91
N PRO A 77 -6.20 3.15 15.82
CA PRO A 77 -4.75 3.33 15.68
C PRO A 77 -4.04 2.00 15.44
N ILE A 78 -3.04 2.01 14.56
CA ILE A 78 -2.20 0.83 14.33
C ILE A 78 -1.43 0.49 15.62
N ASP A 79 -1.36 -0.78 15.96
CA ASP A 79 -0.50 -1.28 17.05
C ASP A 79 0.87 -1.59 16.44
N PRO A 80 1.95 -0.90 16.84
CA PRO A 80 3.27 -1.11 16.26
C PRO A 80 3.83 -2.53 16.48
N THR A 81 3.33 -3.26 17.48
CA THR A 81 3.81 -4.59 17.86
C THR A 81 2.96 -5.75 17.32
N ALA A 82 1.75 -5.46 16.86
CA ALA A 82 0.83 -6.45 16.30
C ALA A 82 1.27 -6.88 14.89
N ASP A 83 0.84 -8.09 14.50
CA ASP A 83 1.05 -8.65 13.18
C ASP A 83 -0.12 -8.29 12.24
N TYR A 84 0.22 -7.87 11.03
CA TYR A 84 -0.73 -7.51 9.99
C TYR A 84 -0.41 -8.24 8.70
N ARG A 85 -1.45 -8.79 8.06
CA ARG A 85 -1.35 -9.36 6.72
C ARG A 85 -1.40 -8.23 5.70
N VAL A 86 -0.36 -8.11 4.89
CA VAL A 86 -0.22 -7.12 3.83
C VAL A 86 -0.34 -7.80 2.48
N VAL A 87 -0.95 -7.10 1.53
CA VAL A 87 -1.00 -7.46 0.11
C VAL A 87 -0.36 -6.34 -0.71
N THR A 88 0.50 -6.70 -1.66
CA THR A 88 1.08 -5.75 -2.62
C THR A 88 1.47 -6.48 -3.91
N ASN A 89 2.08 -5.77 -4.84
CA ASN A 89 2.69 -6.38 -6.03
C ASN A 89 4.08 -6.96 -5.73
N ASN A 90 4.50 -7.96 -6.51
CA ASN A 90 5.80 -8.62 -6.35
C ASN A 90 7.00 -7.66 -6.49
N PHE A 91 6.91 -6.59 -7.29
CA PHE A 91 7.96 -5.57 -7.39
C PHE A 91 8.24 -4.88 -6.05
N MET A 92 7.21 -4.34 -5.39
CA MET A 92 7.34 -3.70 -4.07
C MET A 92 7.70 -4.71 -2.99
N ARG A 93 7.11 -5.91 -3.04
CA ARG A 93 7.42 -7.03 -2.12
C ARG A 93 8.91 -7.34 -2.10
N ASN A 94 9.58 -7.26 -3.25
CA ASN A 94 11.02 -7.49 -3.42
C ASN A 94 11.88 -6.23 -3.21
N GLY A 95 11.31 -5.15 -2.67
CA GLY A 95 12.04 -3.93 -2.30
C GLY A 95 12.06 -2.83 -3.35
N GLY A 96 11.30 -2.98 -4.45
CA GLY A 96 11.10 -1.94 -5.45
C GLY A 96 10.63 -0.62 -4.83
N ASP A 97 10.94 0.52 -5.47
CA ASP A 97 10.58 1.87 -5.00
C ASP A 97 11.07 2.22 -3.57
N GLY A 98 12.10 1.53 -3.09
CA GLY A 98 12.67 1.74 -1.77
C GLY A 98 11.88 1.06 -0.64
N TYR A 99 10.93 0.18 -0.96
CA TYR A 99 10.18 -0.62 0.01
C TYR A 99 11.01 -1.80 0.57
N ALA A 100 12.28 -1.56 0.89
CA ALA A 100 13.22 -2.55 1.39
C ALA A 100 12.70 -3.28 2.65
N VAL A 101 11.89 -2.59 3.47
CA VAL A 101 11.24 -3.17 4.66
C VAL A 101 10.31 -4.34 4.30
N PHE A 102 9.68 -4.34 3.12
CA PHE A 102 8.86 -5.47 2.67
C PHE A 102 9.73 -6.69 2.38
N ALA A 103 10.91 -6.48 1.79
CA ALA A 103 11.86 -7.54 1.49
C ALA A 103 12.50 -8.11 2.76
N SER A 104 12.93 -7.25 3.68
CA SER A 104 13.73 -7.64 4.85
C SER A 104 12.92 -8.07 6.08
N ALA A 105 11.74 -7.49 6.31
CA ALA A 105 10.91 -7.78 7.49
C ALA A 105 9.69 -8.65 7.18
N GLY A 106 9.36 -8.86 5.90
CA GLY A 106 8.23 -9.69 5.47
C GLY A 106 8.38 -11.15 5.89
N ARG A 107 7.37 -11.67 6.61
CA ARG A 107 7.27 -13.09 7.03
C ARG A 107 6.06 -13.75 6.40
N ASP A 108 5.96 -15.08 6.50
CA ASP A 108 4.80 -15.88 6.03
C ASP A 108 4.41 -15.54 4.58
N THR A 109 5.43 -15.45 3.72
CA THR A 109 5.31 -14.86 2.39
C THR A 109 4.67 -15.85 1.42
N TYR A 110 3.80 -15.32 0.56
CA TYR A 110 3.25 -16.04 -0.57
C TYR A 110 3.36 -15.13 -1.80
N ASP A 111 4.26 -15.50 -2.72
CA ASP A 111 4.65 -14.70 -3.89
C ASP A 111 4.12 -15.29 -5.22
N PHE A 112 3.33 -16.37 -5.15
CA PHE A 112 2.76 -17.09 -6.31
C PHE A 112 1.31 -16.69 -6.60
N GLY A 113 0.92 -15.45 -6.27
CA GLY A 113 -0.43 -14.98 -6.54
C GLY A 113 -0.70 -14.75 -8.04
N PRO A 114 -1.97 -14.54 -8.40
CA PRO A 114 -2.36 -14.21 -9.77
C PRO A 114 -1.73 -12.90 -10.24
N THR A 115 -1.73 -12.68 -11.56
CA THR A 115 -1.27 -11.42 -12.16
C THR A 115 -2.20 -10.27 -11.80
N LEU A 116 -1.68 -9.07 -11.58
CA LEU A 116 -2.51 -7.94 -11.13
C LEU A 116 -3.57 -7.51 -12.14
N ASP A 117 -3.29 -7.62 -13.43
CA ASP A 117 -4.23 -7.37 -14.52
C ASP A 117 -5.44 -8.30 -14.44
N SER A 118 -5.21 -9.60 -14.17
CA SER A 118 -6.28 -10.58 -13.96
C SER A 118 -7.10 -10.25 -12.71
N VAL A 119 -6.45 -9.90 -11.59
CA VAL A 119 -7.12 -9.50 -10.34
C VAL A 119 -8.02 -8.28 -10.56
N LEU A 120 -7.53 -7.26 -11.28
CA LEU A 120 -8.31 -6.06 -11.57
C LEU A 120 -9.46 -6.36 -12.53
N ALA A 121 -9.21 -7.11 -13.60
CA ALA A 121 -10.25 -7.49 -14.56
C ALA A 121 -11.37 -8.30 -13.90
N ASP A 122 -11.01 -9.28 -13.07
CA ASP A 122 -11.96 -10.10 -12.31
C ASP A 122 -12.77 -9.27 -11.31
N TYR A 123 -12.15 -8.27 -10.68
CA TYR A 123 -12.86 -7.37 -9.75
C TYR A 123 -13.85 -6.47 -10.50
N LEU A 124 -13.45 -5.88 -11.62
CA LEU A 124 -14.32 -5.02 -12.44
C LEU A 124 -15.43 -5.80 -13.17
N GLY A 125 -15.24 -7.10 -13.42
CA GLY A 125 -16.23 -7.95 -14.09
C GLY A 125 -17.41 -8.39 -13.22
N LYS A 126 -17.35 -8.17 -11.89
CA LYS A 126 -18.37 -8.68 -10.95
C LYS A 126 -19.60 -7.80 -10.81
N ASP A 127 -19.45 -6.48 -10.87
CA ASP A 127 -20.53 -5.49 -10.71
C ASP A 127 -20.10 -4.15 -11.33
N PRO A 128 -21.04 -3.22 -11.62
CA PRO A 128 -20.70 -1.84 -11.93
C PRO A 128 -19.85 -1.24 -10.81
N PHE A 129 -18.55 -1.09 -11.07
CA PHE A 129 -17.62 -0.57 -10.09
C PHE A 129 -17.92 0.91 -9.79
N THR A 130 -18.20 1.20 -8.52
CA THR A 130 -18.23 2.57 -8.00
C THR A 130 -17.06 2.73 -7.03
N PRO A 131 -16.13 3.68 -7.27
CA PRO A 131 -15.07 3.95 -6.33
C PRO A 131 -15.63 4.23 -4.93
N PRO A 132 -15.11 3.60 -3.88
CA PRO A 132 -15.61 3.81 -2.53
C PRO A 132 -15.42 5.28 -2.11
N ALA A 133 -16.46 5.88 -1.53
CA ALA A 133 -16.40 7.23 -1.00
C ALA A 133 -15.49 7.31 0.23
N GLY A 134 -14.84 8.47 0.43
CA GLY A 134 -14.02 8.77 1.61
C GLY A 134 -12.56 9.06 1.29
N VAL A 135 -11.85 9.61 2.27
CA VAL A 135 -10.44 10.00 2.15
C VAL A 135 -9.59 9.08 3.02
N ARG A 136 -8.77 8.24 2.37
CA ARG A 136 -7.85 7.32 3.08
C ARG A 136 -6.50 7.94 3.39
N ILE A 137 -6.11 8.97 2.65
CA ILE A 137 -4.80 9.61 2.75
C ILE A 137 -5.01 11.11 2.93
N ARG A 138 -4.57 11.67 4.05
CA ARG A 138 -4.72 13.10 4.34
C ARG A 138 -3.37 13.77 4.50
N LEU A 139 -3.13 14.80 3.69
CA LEU A 139 -2.07 15.77 3.96
C LEU A 139 -2.58 16.73 5.05
N VAL A 140 -1.92 16.73 6.20
CA VAL A 140 -2.21 17.63 7.31
C VAL A 140 -1.14 18.73 7.40
N PRO A 141 -1.44 19.88 8.02
CA PRO A 141 -0.46 20.93 8.26
C PRO A 141 0.82 20.40 8.92
#